data_AF-A0A7C5D750-F1
#
_entry.id   AF-A0A7C5D750-F1
#
_cell.length_a   1.000
_cell.length_b   1.000
_cell.length_c   1.000
_cell.angle_alpha   90.00
_cell.angle_beta   90.00
_cell.angle_gamma   90.00
#
_symmetry.space_group_name_H-M   'P 1'
#
loop_
_entity.id
_entity.type
_entity.pdbx_description
1 polymer ?
#
loop_
_entity_poly.entity_id
_entity_poly.type
_entity_poly.pdbx_seq_one_letter_code
_entity_poly.pdbx_strand_id
1 'polypeptide(L)'
;MYILRSSIRVLLSLLLILMLTNCGGGGNASDTPQAGINPSPSPNPSPSPTPSPTPNDEFSQSQYKGLNFYYKNLPTSAYALTQLSDATFNALSDTEKLEVANKLLETLFYGFPLKVLQEKIASGDFIKSIRTGLDEDRTDKEVLENDILDETKYRRTDYNEQVAVDILTRFYTMKELDSYFFKNWVAYILTQTIMFSPAYELESTHTPNIARVYNRLVTMLGVDSGMRYMTYVHMMSEDNWRRFRSPEDNGREMLEIFTLDGDDSHVPLAGKALQNWKLDRDSDTLVVSLNQNRKPLSLFGTTIYNGDDFYREMAKSDLFTKGVTTRLVNFFFTNTDTAKKTQIINSILASKPETWQDILLQIVFSEEYLLHSSRAASAEERFFSLAKKIDFKHRIGTLHEFKEALENMHQASMKYKLGKLKRVPLDTLSFANYHKFIRERMLLRKSNPEKADDYEAWNRQGWSESFVANSNYTLNEEDGIASLESFIQYLFKATISRNPNSEEMALFKSHMLRDKSDTNTTKVLDYSFNLIDTRDDPQNQADKRESRKRDIAIIVLDSISRLGETYTLKKVK
;
A
#
# COMPACT_ATOMS: atom_id res chain seq x y z
N MET A 1 25.73 -25.96 -27.98
CA MET A 1 26.81 -25.61 -27.03
C MET A 1 26.20 -24.98 -25.77
N TYR A 2 25.34 -25.72 -25.06
CA TYR A 2 24.40 -25.18 -24.06
C TYR A 2 24.27 -26.05 -22.79
N ILE A 3 25.28 -26.86 -22.45
CA ILE A 3 25.23 -27.79 -21.29
C ILE A 3 26.35 -27.50 -20.25
N LEU A 4 27.08 -26.38 -20.34
CA LEU A 4 28.23 -26.12 -19.45
C LEU A 4 28.11 -24.86 -18.57
N ARG A 5 26.91 -24.42 -18.20
CA ARG A 5 26.70 -23.27 -17.29
C ARG A 5 26.00 -23.58 -15.97
N SER A 6 25.50 -24.80 -15.76
CA SER A 6 24.74 -25.16 -14.56
C SER A 6 25.62 -25.60 -13.36
N SER A 7 26.84 -26.10 -13.61
CA SER A 7 27.64 -26.76 -12.57
C SER A 7 28.61 -25.84 -11.79
N ILE A 8 28.66 -24.53 -12.06
CA ILE A 8 29.59 -23.59 -11.41
C ILE A 8 28.96 -22.84 -10.22
N ARG A 9 27.63 -22.81 -10.09
CA ARG A 9 26.95 -22.11 -8.99
C ARG A 9 26.76 -22.93 -7.71
N VAL A 10 26.88 -24.26 -7.79
CA VAL A 10 26.73 -25.16 -6.63
C VAL A 10 28.05 -25.34 -5.85
N LEU A 11 29.21 -25.09 -6.48
CA LEU A 11 30.52 -25.26 -5.83
C LEU A 11 30.98 -24.04 -4.99
N LEU A 12 30.38 -22.87 -5.15
CA LEU A 12 30.77 -21.68 -4.36
C LEU A 12 30.06 -21.59 -2.99
N SER A 13 28.96 -22.32 -2.78
CA SER A 13 28.18 -22.27 -1.54
C SER A 13 28.66 -23.24 -0.45
N LEU A 14 29.56 -24.17 -0.79
CA LEU A 14 30.10 -25.17 0.17
C LEU A 14 31.41 -24.74 0.86
N LEU A 15 32.04 -23.64 0.45
CA LEU A 15 33.36 -23.23 0.97
C LEU A 15 33.30 -22.24 2.14
N LEU A 16 32.11 -21.80 2.58
CA LEU A 16 31.96 -20.79 3.65
C LEU A 16 31.57 -21.35 5.03
N ILE A 17 31.38 -22.67 5.18
CA ILE A 17 30.89 -23.29 6.43
C ILE A 17 32.03 -23.94 7.26
N LEU A 18 33.29 -23.83 6.83
CA LEU A 18 34.42 -24.56 7.43
C LEU A 18 35.39 -23.72 8.28
N MET A 19 34.99 -22.52 8.71
CA MET A 19 35.77 -21.69 9.64
C MET A 19 34.85 -21.16 10.73
N LEU A 20 34.77 -21.90 11.85
CA LEU A 20 34.56 -21.41 13.24
C LEU A 20 34.10 -22.57 14.15
N THR A 21 35.00 -23.50 14.46
CA THR A 21 34.95 -24.27 15.71
C THR A 21 36.37 -24.59 16.16
N ASN A 22 36.88 -23.88 17.19
CA ASN A 22 37.52 -24.53 18.35
C ASN A 22 37.89 -23.58 19.50
N CYS A 23 38.03 -24.21 20.68
CA CYS A 23 38.63 -23.77 21.96
C CYS A 23 37.79 -22.84 22.85
N GLY A 24 37.52 -23.14 24.13
CA GLY A 24 37.92 -24.23 25.05
C GLY A 24 37.42 -23.82 26.45
N GLY A 25 36.77 -24.70 27.23
CA GLY A 25 37.35 -25.41 28.42
C GLY A 25 37.49 -24.48 29.65
N GLY A 26 37.06 -24.75 30.88
CA GLY A 26 36.55 -25.91 31.62
C GLY A 26 36.76 -25.60 33.12
N GLY A 27 36.02 -26.21 34.05
CA GLY A 27 36.35 -26.12 35.49
C GLY A 27 35.21 -26.43 36.46
N ASN A 28 35.46 -27.41 37.34
CA ASN A 28 34.52 -28.16 38.18
C ASN A 28 34.10 -27.50 39.51
N ALA A 29 33.06 -28.11 40.09
CA ALA A 29 32.37 -27.88 41.36
C ALA A 29 33.21 -27.98 42.66
N SER A 30 32.70 -27.35 43.73
CA SER A 30 32.62 -27.96 45.07
C SER A 30 31.61 -27.23 45.96
N ASP A 31 30.86 -28.02 46.74
CA ASP A 31 29.77 -27.66 47.64
C ASP A 31 30.24 -27.49 49.11
N THR A 32 29.35 -26.88 49.91
CA THR A 32 29.15 -26.96 51.40
C THR A 32 29.76 -25.85 52.30
N PRO A 33 29.30 -25.64 53.57
CA PRO A 33 28.23 -24.68 53.87
C PRO A 33 28.44 -23.78 55.13
N GLN A 34 27.61 -22.73 55.23
CA GLN A 34 26.98 -22.08 56.41
C GLN A 34 27.79 -21.38 57.56
N ALA A 35 27.25 -20.19 57.89
CA ALA A 35 27.07 -19.53 59.20
C ALA A 35 28.09 -18.48 59.68
N GLY A 36 27.59 -17.24 59.82
CA GLY A 36 28.20 -16.15 60.60
C GLY A 36 27.34 -14.89 60.58
N ILE A 37 26.66 -14.60 61.70
CA ILE A 37 25.72 -13.49 61.92
C ILE A 37 26.50 -12.29 62.50
N ASN A 38 26.31 -11.07 61.99
CA ASN A 38 26.45 -9.80 62.75
C ASN A 38 25.89 -8.60 61.94
N PRO A 39 25.53 -7.45 62.56
CA PRO A 39 24.36 -6.68 62.17
C PRO A 39 24.65 -5.42 61.35
N SER A 40 23.57 -5.01 60.68
CA SER A 40 23.26 -3.81 59.90
C SER A 40 23.93 -2.48 60.30
N PRO A 41 24.28 -1.66 59.30
CA PRO A 41 23.95 -0.24 59.29
C PRO A 41 22.99 0.14 58.14
N SER A 42 22.14 1.11 58.46
CA SER A 42 21.06 1.73 57.69
C SER A 42 21.34 1.99 56.19
N PRO A 43 20.36 1.81 55.29
CA PRO A 43 20.55 2.04 53.85
C PRO A 43 20.62 3.55 53.54
N ASN A 44 21.70 3.93 52.86
CA ASN A 44 21.82 5.22 52.16
C ASN A 44 20.89 5.18 50.92
N PRO A 45 20.25 6.30 50.50
CA PRO A 45 19.30 6.28 49.40
C PRO A 45 19.99 5.84 48.09
N SER A 46 19.39 4.84 47.45
CA SER A 46 19.80 4.35 46.14
C SER A 46 19.77 5.51 45.13
N PRO A 47 20.84 5.74 44.35
CA PRO A 47 20.78 6.66 43.24
C PRO A 47 19.68 6.20 42.27
N SER A 48 18.88 7.16 41.81
CA SER A 48 17.87 6.95 40.77
C SER A 48 18.52 6.23 39.58
N PRO A 49 17.91 5.18 39.01
CA PRO A 49 18.49 4.47 37.89
C PRO A 49 18.72 5.45 36.75
N THR A 50 19.99 5.66 36.43
CA THR A 50 20.39 6.28 35.16
C THR A 50 19.71 5.46 34.05
N PRO A 51 19.02 6.09 33.08
CA PRO A 51 18.41 5.36 31.99
C PRO A 51 19.51 4.50 31.35
N SER A 52 19.33 3.18 31.44
CA SER A 52 20.20 2.23 30.78
C SER A 52 20.16 2.58 29.29
N PRO A 53 21.31 2.86 28.65
CA PRO A 53 21.32 3.09 27.22
C PRO A 53 20.70 1.86 26.56
N THR A 54 19.66 2.09 25.76
CA THR A 54 19.12 1.10 24.84
C THR A 54 20.32 0.44 24.15
N PRO A 55 20.42 -0.90 24.07
CA PRO A 55 21.53 -1.55 23.40
C PRO A 55 21.72 -0.91 22.04
N ASN A 56 22.90 -0.31 21.82
CA ASN A 56 23.35 0.14 20.51
C ASN A 56 23.30 -1.09 19.62
N ASP A 57 22.27 -1.18 18.78
CA ASP A 57 22.15 -2.20 17.77
C ASP A 57 23.32 -1.96 16.80
N GLU A 58 24.37 -2.78 16.85
CA GLU A 58 25.61 -2.58 16.07
C GLU A 58 25.33 -2.44 14.56
N PHE A 59 24.17 -2.91 14.07
CA PHE A 59 23.72 -2.72 12.69
C PHE A 59 23.26 -1.28 12.36
N SER A 60 22.77 -0.52 13.35
CA SER A 60 22.28 0.88 13.22
C SER A 60 23.36 1.90 12.82
N GLN A 61 24.63 1.50 12.78
CA GLN A 61 25.76 2.38 12.51
C GLN A 61 26.44 2.13 11.16
N SER A 62 25.94 1.19 10.35
CA SER A 62 26.47 1.02 8.99
C SER A 62 26.15 2.27 8.16
N GLN A 63 27.17 3.10 7.92
CA GLN A 63 27.05 4.34 7.16
C GLN A 63 27.88 4.26 5.88
N TYR A 64 27.27 4.65 4.75
CA TYR A 64 28.00 4.90 3.52
C TYR A 64 28.13 6.39 3.30
N LYS A 65 29.37 6.90 3.39
CA LYS A 65 29.67 8.34 3.28
C LYS A 65 28.81 9.21 4.25
N GLY A 66 28.58 8.75 5.48
CA GLY A 66 27.76 9.46 6.46
C GLY A 66 26.25 9.42 6.19
N LEU A 67 25.78 8.57 5.27
CA LEU A 67 24.38 8.23 5.08
C LEU A 67 24.11 6.87 5.73
N ASN A 68 23.09 6.77 6.58
CA ASN A 68 22.72 5.50 7.21
C ASN A 68 22.26 4.48 6.16
N PHE A 69 22.99 3.37 6.06
CA PHE A 69 22.69 2.27 5.15
C PHE A 69 21.56 1.40 5.69
N TYR A 70 21.53 1.18 7.00
CA TYR A 70 20.46 0.51 7.74
C TYR A 70 19.89 1.47 8.78
N TYR A 71 18.56 1.50 8.90
CA TYR A 71 17.88 2.26 9.93
C TYR A 71 16.57 1.58 10.32
N LYS A 72 16.46 1.19 11.60
CA LYS A 72 15.23 0.62 12.13
C LYS A 72 14.15 1.70 12.24
N ASN A 73 12.92 1.37 11.83
CA ASN A 73 11.78 2.28 11.97
C ASN A 73 11.63 2.75 13.42
N LEU A 74 11.23 4.02 13.58
CA LEU A 74 10.90 4.60 14.87
C LEU A 74 9.74 3.83 15.53
N PRO A 75 9.80 3.58 16.85
CA PRO A 75 8.65 3.04 17.56
C PRO A 75 7.50 4.06 17.54
N THR A 76 6.25 3.61 17.54
CA THR A 76 5.06 4.48 17.52
C THR A 76 5.07 5.53 18.65
N SER A 77 5.67 5.22 19.80
CA SER A 77 5.82 6.15 20.92
C SER A 77 6.73 7.35 20.64
N ALA A 78 7.57 7.28 19.61
CA ALA A 78 8.43 8.38 19.16
C ALA A 78 7.77 9.29 18.11
N TYR A 79 6.56 8.94 17.64
CA TYR A 79 5.83 9.77 16.69
C TYR A 79 5.19 10.98 17.39
N ALA A 80 5.52 12.18 16.91
CA ALA A 80 4.95 13.43 17.39
C ALA A 80 3.61 13.79 16.74
N LEU A 81 3.31 13.27 15.54
CA LEU A 81 1.95 13.38 14.98
C LEU A 81 1.02 12.42 15.74
N THR A 82 -0.10 12.93 16.28
CA THR A 82 -1.04 12.13 17.07
C THR A 82 -1.53 10.90 16.29
N GLN A 83 -1.22 9.73 16.84
CA GLN A 83 -1.59 8.44 16.27
C GLN A 83 -2.93 7.99 16.83
N LEU A 84 -3.78 7.40 15.97
CA LEU A 84 -5.01 6.77 16.44
C LEU A 84 -4.65 5.59 17.33
N SER A 85 -5.17 5.58 18.56
CA SER A 85 -5.02 4.49 19.51
C SER A 85 -6.21 3.52 19.44
N ASP A 86 -6.02 2.28 19.91
CA ASP A 86 -7.15 1.35 20.08
C ASP A 86 -8.20 1.88 21.06
N ALA A 87 -7.79 2.61 22.11
CA ALA A 87 -8.73 3.23 23.04
C ALA A 87 -9.62 4.27 22.34
N THR A 88 -9.02 5.17 21.55
CA THR A 88 -9.76 6.15 20.74
C THR A 88 -10.66 5.45 19.73
N PHE A 89 -10.14 4.46 19.01
CA PHE A 89 -10.89 3.68 18.02
C PHE A 89 -12.08 2.92 18.64
N ASN A 90 -11.89 2.30 19.80
CA ASN A 90 -12.92 1.52 20.48
C ASN A 90 -14.03 2.38 21.07
N ALA A 91 -13.78 3.68 21.30
CA ALA A 91 -14.78 4.64 21.76
C ALA A 91 -15.73 5.13 20.65
N LEU A 92 -15.40 4.87 19.38
CA LEU A 92 -16.26 5.21 18.23
C LEU A 92 -17.53 4.35 18.20
N SER A 93 -18.54 4.79 17.45
CA SER A 93 -19.72 3.96 17.16
C SER A 93 -19.35 2.77 16.25
N ASP A 94 -20.16 1.72 16.23
CA ASP A 94 -19.86 0.53 15.40
C ASP A 94 -19.75 0.85 13.90
N THR A 95 -20.52 1.83 13.43
CA THR A 95 -20.43 2.30 12.03
C THR A 95 -19.13 3.04 11.79
N GLU A 96 -18.77 3.96 12.69
CA GLU A 96 -17.52 4.72 12.62
C GLU A 96 -16.28 3.80 12.69
N LYS A 97 -16.31 2.76 13.55
CA LYS A 97 -15.24 1.74 13.59
C LYS A 97 -15.06 1.07 12.23
N LEU A 98 -16.15 0.68 11.59
CA LEU A 98 -16.12 0.04 10.28
C LEU A 98 -15.59 1.00 9.21
N GLU A 99 -16.04 2.26 9.21
CA GLU A 99 -15.55 3.30 8.29
C GLU A 99 -14.05 3.59 8.46
N VAL A 100 -13.57 3.74 9.71
CA VAL A 100 -12.14 3.95 10.02
C VAL A 100 -11.30 2.75 9.60
N ALA A 101 -11.72 1.56 9.99
CA ALA A 101 -11.01 0.32 9.67
C ALA A 101 -10.93 0.12 8.16
N ASN A 102 -12.03 0.35 7.46
CA ASN A 102 -12.08 0.26 6.02
C ASN A 102 -11.18 1.31 5.33
N LYS A 103 -11.21 2.55 5.79
CA LYS A 103 -10.36 3.64 5.27
C LYS A 103 -8.87 3.33 5.44
N LEU A 104 -8.46 2.78 6.58
CA LEU A 104 -7.08 2.34 6.82
C LEU A 104 -6.69 1.25 5.82
N LEU A 105 -7.48 0.20 5.71
CA LEU A 105 -7.18 -0.94 4.83
C LEU A 105 -7.20 -0.55 3.35
N GLU A 106 -8.18 0.23 2.90
CA GLU A 106 -8.26 0.75 1.53
C GLU A 106 -7.04 1.60 1.17
N THR A 107 -6.57 2.44 2.09
CA THR A 107 -5.35 3.24 1.89
C THR A 107 -4.13 2.35 1.63
N LEU A 108 -4.08 1.19 2.30
CA LEU A 108 -3.05 0.17 2.15
C LEU A 108 -3.34 -0.81 1.00
N PHE A 109 -4.30 -0.53 0.10
CA PHE A 109 -4.70 -1.45 -0.98
C PHE A 109 -5.15 -2.82 -0.48
N TYR A 110 -5.78 -2.87 0.69
CA TYR A 110 -6.18 -4.11 1.33
C TYR A 110 -7.66 -4.10 1.73
N GLY A 111 -8.19 -5.29 2.03
CA GLY A 111 -9.55 -5.48 2.50
C GLY A 111 -9.70 -6.84 3.15
N PHE A 112 -10.62 -6.93 4.12
CA PHE A 112 -11.06 -8.20 4.69
C PHE A 112 -12.53 -8.43 4.32
N PRO A 113 -12.98 -9.68 4.10
CA PRO A 113 -14.40 -9.99 4.13
C PRO A 113 -15.05 -9.44 5.40
N LEU A 114 -16.29 -8.94 5.31
CA LEU A 114 -16.93 -8.16 6.38
C LEU A 114 -16.89 -8.87 7.74
N LYS A 115 -17.18 -10.18 7.77
CA LYS A 115 -17.18 -10.97 9.00
C LYS A 115 -15.80 -10.99 9.67
N VAL A 116 -14.74 -11.22 8.89
CA VAL A 116 -13.35 -11.20 9.38
C VAL A 116 -12.98 -9.80 9.88
N LEU A 117 -13.42 -8.75 9.18
CA LEU A 117 -13.19 -7.37 9.63
C LEU A 117 -13.87 -7.10 10.97
N GLN A 118 -15.13 -7.51 11.12
CA GLN A 118 -15.89 -7.34 12.36
C GLN A 118 -15.28 -8.13 13.53
N GLU A 119 -14.81 -9.35 13.30
CA GLU A 119 -14.09 -10.15 14.30
C GLU A 119 -12.80 -9.44 14.74
N LYS A 120 -12.04 -8.88 13.79
CA LYS A 120 -10.84 -8.08 14.09
C LYS A 120 -11.16 -6.80 14.84
N ILE A 121 -12.27 -6.12 14.53
CA ILE A 121 -12.72 -4.93 15.28
C ILE A 121 -13.14 -5.32 16.70
N ALA A 122 -13.88 -6.42 16.85
CA ALA A 122 -14.39 -6.90 18.13
C ALA A 122 -13.31 -7.38 19.10
N SER A 123 -12.10 -7.68 18.61
CA SER A 123 -10.94 -8.02 19.44
C SER A 123 -10.54 -6.91 20.42
N GLY A 124 -10.86 -5.65 20.10
CA GLY A 124 -10.46 -4.47 20.87
C GLY A 124 -9.02 -4.01 20.64
N ASP A 125 -8.24 -4.66 19.78
CA ASP A 125 -6.84 -4.28 19.47
C ASP A 125 -6.59 -4.11 17.96
N PHE A 126 -7.62 -3.72 17.21
CA PHE A 126 -7.58 -3.60 15.75
C PHE A 126 -6.40 -2.75 15.23
N ILE A 127 -6.17 -1.55 15.76
CA ILE A 127 -5.11 -0.65 15.28
C ILE A 127 -3.74 -1.26 15.57
N LYS A 128 -3.52 -1.75 16.79
CA LYS A 128 -2.27 -2.41 17.17
C LYS A 128 -2.00 -3.69 16.37
N SER A 129 -3.03 -4.51 16.13
CA SER A 129 -2.88 -5.77 15.40
C SER A 129 -2.52 -5.54 13.93
N ILE A 130 -3.10 -4.53 13.27
CA ILE A 130 -2.68 -4.16 11.91
C ILE A 130 -1.23 -3.69 11.91
N ARG A 131 -0.83 -2.78 12.83
CA ARG A 131 0.56 -2.30 12.91
C ARG A 131 1.57 -3.43 13.11
N THR A 132 1.30 -4.29 14.09
CA THR A 132 2.15 -5.47 14.38
C THR A 132 2.25 -6.37 13.16
N GLY A 133 1.12 -6.54 12.46
CA GLY A 133 1.08 -7.27 11.19
C GLY A 133 2.07 -6.75 10.15
N LEU A 134 2.21 -5.42 10.01
CA LEU A 134 3.13 -4.77 9.05
C LEU A 134 4.62 -4.90 9.43
N ASP A 135 4.94 -5.32 10.66
CA ASP A 135 6.33 -5.53 11.10
C ASP A 135 6.77 -7.00 10.92
N GLU A 136 5.83 -7.92 10.74
CA GLU A 136 6.07 -9.35 10.58
C GLU A 136 6.10 -9.73 9.10
N ASP A 137 7.08 -10.53 8.69
CA ASP A 137 7.15 -11.09 7.32
C ASP A 137 6.52 -12.49 7.31
N ARG A 138 5.36 -12.65 6.67
CA ARG A 138 4.60 -13.91 6.61
C ARG A 138 4.43 -14.43 5.18
N THR A 139 4.68 -13.60 4.18
CA THR A 139 4.49 -13.92 2.77
C THR A 139 5.58 -14.85 2.27
N ASP A 140 5.19 -15.98 1.70
CA ASP A 140 6.10 -16.81 0.91
C ASP A 140 6.37 -16.12 -0.44
N LYS A 141 7.54 -15.48 -0.53
CA LYS A 141 7.96 -14.68 -1.68
C LYS A 141 8.20 -15.55 -2.92
N GLU A 142 8.73 -16.76 -2.75
CA GLU A 142 9.01 -17.65 -3.89
C GLU A 142 7.71 -18.12 -4.51
N VAL A 143 6.76 -18.60 -3.69
CA VAL A 143 5.44 -19.03 -4.16
C VAL A 143 4.69 -17.87 -4.81
N LEU A 144 4.73 -16.68 -4.21
CA LEU A 144 4.08 -15.49 -4.74
C LEU A 144 4.63 -15.09 -6.12
N GLU A 145 5.95 -14.95 -6.26
CA GLU A 145 6.54 -14.52 -7.54
C GLU A 145 6.35 -15.57 -8.63
N ASN A 146 6.40 -16.87 -8.28
CA ASN A 146 6.06 -17.94 -9.22
C ASN A 146 4.60 -17.87 -9.69
N ASP A 147 3.64 -17.52 -8.81
CA ASP A 147 2.23 -17.37 -9.20
C ASP A 147 2.02 -16.13 -10.11
N ILE A 148 2.68 -15.01 -9.81
CA ILE A 148 2.61 -13.79 -10.65
C ILE A 148 3.17 -14.04 -12.05
N LEU A 149 4.25 -14.82 -12.14
CA LEU A 149 4.91 -15.13 -13.41
C LEU A 149 4.18 -16.21 -14.23
N ASP A 150 3.09 -16.79 -13.73
CA ASP A 150 2.29 -17.77 -14.44
C ASP A 150 1.60 -17.16 -15.66
N GLU A 151 2.11 -17.49 -16.85
CA GLU A 151 1.61 -17.00 -18.13
C GLU A 151 0.17 -17.46 -18.43
N THR A 152 -0.32 -18.50 -17.76
CA THR A 152 -1.71 -18.95 -17.92
C THR A 152 -2.69 -18.15 -17.08
N LYS A 153 -2.22 -17.41 -16.07
CA LYS A 153 -3.07 -16.71 -15.11
C LYS A 153 -3.05 -15.19 -15.22
N TYR A 154 -1.90 -14.58 -15.50
CA TYR A 154 -1.75 -13.12 -15.37
C TYR A 154 -0.99 -12.42 -16.52
N ARG A 155 -0.20 -13.14 -17.32
CA ARG A 155 0.68 -12.49 -18.30
C ARG A 155 0.14 -12.60 -19.71
N ARG A 156 0.33 -11.53 -20.50
CA ARG A 156 0.08 -11.53 -21.95
C ARG A 156 1.38 -11.27 -22.67
N THR A 157 1.79 -12.21 -23.53
CA THR A 157 3.11 -12.22 -24.19
C THR A 157 3.35 -11.04 -25.13
N ASP A 158 2.30 -10.33 -25.57
CA ASP A 158 2.33 -9.22 -26.50
C ASP A 158 2.27 -7.83 -25.83
N TYR A 159 2.31 -7.75 -24.49
CA TYR A 159 2.11 -6.50 -23.77
C TYR A 159 3.42 -5.81 -23.36
N ASN A 160 3.73 -4.68 -24.00
CA ASN A 160 4.97 -3.91 -23.81
C ASN A 160 5.20 -3.36 -22.39
N GLU A 161 4.18 -3.36 -21.52
CA GLU A 161 4.23 -2.83 -20.16
C GLU A 161 3.88 -3.89 -19.10
N GLN A 162 4.14 -5.17 -19.39
CA GLN A 162 3.85 -6.30 -18.49
C GLN A 162 4.40 -6.09 -17.08
N VAL A 163 5.55 -5.44 -16.93
CA VAL A 163 6.15 -5.16 -15.61
C VAL A 163 5.21 -4.34 -14.70
N ALA A 164 4.53 -3.33 -15.25
CA ALA A 164 3.57 -2.54 -14.46
C ALA A 164 2.37 -3.40 -14.05
N VAL A 165 1.94 -4.31 -14.92
CA VAL A 165 0.88 -5.28 -14.63
C VAL A 165 1.32 -6.29 -13.56
N ASP A 166 2.55 -6.80 -13.61
CA ASP A 166 3.11 -7.72 -12.61
C ASP A 166 3.15 -7.06 -11.21
N ILE A 167 3.52 -5.78 -11.14
CA ILE A 167 3.51 -5.01 -9.88
C ILE A 167 2.08 -4.83 -9.33
N LEU A 168 1.11 -4.50 -10.19
CA LEU A 168 -0.30 -4.42 -9.78
C LEU A 168 -0.85 -5.79 -9.37
N THR A 169 -0.46 -6.84 -10.08
CA THR A 169 -0.85 -8.24 -9.79
C THR A 169 -0.39 -8.65 -8.40
N ARG A 170 0.81 -8.22 -7.97
CA ARG A 170 1.34 -8.50 -6.62
C ARG A 170 0.38 -8.09 -5.50
N PHE A 171 -0.24 -6.90 -5.58
CA PHE A 171 -1.21 -6.46 -4.59
C PHE A 171 -2.52 -7.27 -4.60
N TYR A 172 -2.89 -7.82 -5.76
CA TYR A 172 -4.03 -8.73 -5.85
C TYR A 172 -3.70 -10.12 -5.30
N THR A 173 -2.49 -10.65 -5.51
CA THR A 173 -2.10 -12.02 -5.15
C THR A 173 -1.65 -12.17 -3.70
N MET A 174 -1.00 -11.17 -3.11
CA MET A 174 -0.59 -11.21 -1.70
C MET A 174 -1.81 -11.38 -0.79
N LYS A 175 -1.79 -12.42 0.05
CA LYS A 175 -2.91 -12.84 0.91
C LYS A 175 -2.83 -12.29 2.33
N GLU A 176 -1.68 -11.72 2.70
CA GLU A 176 -1.41 -11.24 4.03
C GLU A 176 -1.10 -9.73 3.97
N LEU A 177 -1.66 -8.97 4.90
CA LEU A 177 -1.24 -7.59 5.15
C LEU A 177 -0.07 -7.64 6.14
N ASP A 178 1.14 -7.78 5.59
CA ASP A 178 2.37 -8.05 6.33
C ASP A 178 3.50 -7.08 5.96
N SER A 179 4.71 -7.31 6.48
CA SER A 179 5.88 -6.46 6.19
C SER A 179 6.26 -6.45 4.72
N TYR A 180 6.18 -7.59 4.03
CA TYR A 180 6.48 -7.66 2.60
C TYR A 180 5.44 -6.88 1.79
N PHE A 181 4.16 -7.04 2.10
CA PHE A 181 3.08 -6.25 1.50
C PHE A 181 3.33 -4.75 1.70
N PHE A 182 3.64 -4.35 2.94
CA PHE A 182 3.84 -2.95 3.29
C PHE A 182 5.03 -2.34 2.54
N LYS A 183 6.17 -3.03 2.47
CA LYS A 183 7.35 -2.57 1.74
C LYS A 183 7.07 -2.42 0.24
N ASN A 184 6.31 -3.34 -0.36
CA ASN A 184 5.85 -3.21 -1.75
C ASN A 184 4.89 -2.04 -1.94
N TRP A 185 3.98 -1.79 -0.98
CA TRP A 185 3.09 -0.63 -0.98
C TRP A 185 3.87 0.68 -0.88
N VAL A 186 4.84 0.79 0.04
CA VAL A 186 5.72 1.98 0.15
C VAL A 186 6.45 2.24 -1.16
N ALA A 187 7.09 1.22 -1.74
CA ALA A 187 7.76 1.34 -3.03
C ALA A 187 6.80 1.82 -4.13
N TYR A 188 5.61 1.23 -4.20
CA TYR A 188 4.59 1.63 -5.18
C TYR A 188 4.20 3.10 -4.99
N ILE A 189 3.86 3.54 -3.78
CA ILE A 189 3.51 4.93 -3.48
C ILE A 189 4.62 5.88 -3.91
N LEU A 190 5.89 5.59 -3.56
CA LEU A 190 7.03 6.42 -3.94
C LEU A 190 7.17 6.54 -5.46
N THR A 191 7.01 5.44 -6.22
CA THR A 191 7.03 5.47 -7.70
C THR A 191 5.82 6.20 -8.32
N GLN A 192 4.74 6.45 -7.57
CA GLN A 192 3.65 7.29 -8.03
C GLN A 192 3.91 8.79 -7.83
N THR A 193 5.00 9.15 -7.14
CA THR A 193 5.39 10.55 -6.92
C THR A 193 6.51 10.99 -7.86
N ILE A 194 6.69 12.30 -8.02
CA ILE A 194 7.84 12.87 -8.76
C ILE A 194 9.20 12.40 -8.23
N MET A 195 9.29 11.95 -6.96
CA MET A 195 10.55 11.56 -6.34
C MET A 195 11.16 10.31 -6.99
N PHE A 196 10.34 9.31 -7.33
CA PHE A 196 10.81 8.03 -7.86
C PHE A 196 10.03 7.54 -9.08
N SER A 197 9.29 8.42 -9.76
CA SER A 197 8.56 8.01 -10.96
C SER A 197 9.51 7.52 -12.05
N PRO A 198 9.33 6.31 -12.60
CA PRO A 198 10.06 5.82 -13.77
C PRO A 198 9.80 6.63 -15.04
N ALA A 199 8.68 7.36 -15.09
CA ALA A 199 8.34 8.33 -16.12
C ALA A 199 8.31 7.77 -17.55
N TYR A 200 7.80 6.55 -17.75
CA TYR A 200 7.88 5.84 -19.05
C TYR A 200 7.15 6.53 -20.23
N GLU A 201 6.44 7.64 -19.99
CA GLU A 201 5.94 8.51 -21.06
C GLU A 201 7.05 9.27 -21.82
N LEU A 202 8.24 9.39 -21.23
CA LEU A 202 9.35 10.10 -21.85
C LEU A 202 10.06 9.21 -22.86
N GLU A 203 10.40 9.78 -24.02
CA GLU A 203 11.13 9.05 -25.08
C GLU A 203 12.50 8.51 -24.65
N SER A 204 13.12 9.10 -23.61
CA SER A 204 14.41 8.64 -23.05
C SER A 204 14.26 7.57 -21.99
N THR A 205 13.04 7.18 -21.64
CA THR A 205 12.78 6.17 -20.62
C THR A 205 12.23 4.92 -21.26
N HIS A 206 12.51 3.77 -20.66
CA HIS A 206 12.14 2.47 -21.22
C HIS A 206 11.33 1.68 -20.20
N THR A 207 10.50 0.75 -20.67
CA THR A 207 9.73 -0.15 -19.77
C THR A 207 10.60 -0.84 -18.71
N PRO A 208 11.81 -1.34 -19.00
CA PRO A 208 12.67 -1.92 -17.97
C PRO A 208 13.03 -0.97 -16.81
N ASN A 209 12.95 0.35 -16.99
CA ASN A 209 13.16 1.33 -15.92
C ASN A 209 12.12 1.14 -14.81
N ILE A 210 10.89 0.74 -15.15
CA ILE A 210 9.82 0.45 -14.20
C ILE A 210 10.29 -0.62 -13.20
N ALA A 211 10.78 -1.75 -13.71
CA ALA A 211 11.27 -2.86 -12.90
C ALA A 211 12.47 -2.42 -12.06
N ARG A 212 13.45 -1.74 -12.66
CA ARG A 212 14.68 -1.35 -11.95
C ARG A 212 14.44 -0.37 -10.82
N VAL A 213 13.60 0.64 -11.01
CA VAL A 213 13.29 1.62 -9.95
C VAL A 213 12.47 0.95 -8.85
N TYR A 214 11.39 0.25 -9.21
CA TYR A 214 10.52 -0.40 -8.22
C TYR A 214 11.26 -1.49 -7.43
N ASN A 215 11.94 -2.42 -8.09
CA ASN A 215 12.63 -3.53 -7.41
C ASN A 215 13.79 -3.03 -6.55
N ARG A 216 14.48 -1.97 -6.95
CA ARG A 216 15.49 -1.33 -6.11
C ARG A 216 14.89 -0.76 -4.84
N LEU A 217 13.76 -0.06 -4.92
CA LEU A 217 13.05 0.42 -3.74
C LEU A 217 12.64 -0.75 -2.82
N VAL A 218 11.98 -1.78 -3.37
CA VAL A 218 11.58 -2.96 -2.59
C VAL A 218 12.77 -3.64 -1.93
N THR A 219 13.88 -3.82 -2.64
CA THR A 219 15.10 -4.44 -2.11
C THR A 219 15.71 -3.62 -0.97
N MET A 220 15.83 -2.30 -1.17
CA MET A 220 16.39 -1.40 -0.15
C MET A 220 15.48 -1.30 1.09
N LEU A 221 14.16 -1.26 0.89
CA LEU A 221 13.19 -1.36 2.00
C LEU A 221 13.25 -2.73 2.69
N GLY A 222 13.55 -3.79 1.93
CA GLY A 222 13.70 -5.17 2.42
C GLY A 222 14.80 -5.31 3.48
N VAL A 223 15.89 -4.56 3.32
CA VAL A 223 17.03 -4.50 4.26
C VAL A 223 16.99 -3.26 5.17
N ASP A 224 15.82 -2.62 5.28
CA ASP A 224 15.55 -1.45 6.12
C ASP A 224 16.52 -0.29 5.88
N SER A 225 16.78 0.02 4.60
CA SER A 225 17.64 1.16 4.25
C SER A 225 17.03 2.51 4.59
N GLY A 226 17.88 3.43 5.07
CA GLY A 226 17.51 4.80 5.34
C GLY A 226 17.09 5.56 4.07
N MET A 227 16.07 6.44 4.20
CA MET A 227 15.50 7.16 3.05
C MET A 227 16.49 8.08 2.34
N ARG A 228 17.46 8.63 3.09
CA ARG A 228 18.52 9.50 2.55
C ARG A 228 19.47 8.70 1.66
N TYR A 229 19.87 7.51 2.09
CA TYR A 229 20.70 6.61 1.29
C TYR A 229 19.97 6.11 0.04
N MET A 230 18.70 5.71 0.19
CA MET A 230 17.85 5.32 -0.95
C MET A 230 17.74 6.43 -2.00
N THR A 231 17.53 7.67 -1.56
CA THR A 231 17.49 8.83 -2.46
C THR A 231 18.84 9.04 -3.14
N TYR A 232 19.93 9.05 -2.39
CA TYR A 232 21.29 9.20 -2.94
C TYR A 232 21.57 8.21 -4.07
N VAL A 233 21.23 6.92 -3.87
CA VAL A 233 21.37 5.88 -4.90
C VAL A 233 20.43 6.11 -6.10
N HIS A 234 19.22 6.64 -5.87
CA HIS A 234 18.30 6.96 -6.95
C HIS A 234 18.81 8.09 -7.84
N MET A 235 19.27 9.19 -7.24
CA MET A 235 19.72 10.37 -7.98
C MET A 235 20.90 10.08 -8.90
N MET A 236 21.80 9.19 -8.49
CA MET A 236 22.97 8.77 -9.26
C MET A 236 22.67 7.70 -10.32
N SER A 237 21.43 7.21 -10.42
CA SER A 237 21.12 6.12 -11.33
C SER A 237 20.77 6.59 -12.74
N GLU A 238 21.10 5.75 -13.72
CA GLU A 238 20.76 5.96 -15.12
C GLU A 238 19.26 6.19 -15.33
N ASP A 239 18.40 5.45 -14.62
CA ASP A 239 16.94 5.61 -14.69
C ASP A 239 16.47 7.03 -14.32
N ASN A 240 17.14 7.67 -13.35
CA ASN A 240 16.84 9.06 -12.98
C ASN A 240 17.41 10.05 -14.00
N TRP A 241 18.63 9.82 -14.48
CA TRP A 241 19.26 10.65 -15.51
C TRP A 241 18.57 10.59 -16.88
N ARG A 242 17.84 9.51 -17.16
CA ARG A 242 16.92 9.44 -18.31
C ARG A 242 15.77 10.44 -18.23
N ARG A 243 15.41 10.92 -17.04
CA ARG A 243 14.33 11.93 -16.85
C ARG A 243 14.82 13.37 -17.03
N PHE A 244 16.10 13.62 -16.71
CA PHE A 244 16.71 14.95 -16.64
C PHE A 244 18.14 14.87 -17.19
N ARG A 245 18.32 15.33 -18.44
CA ARG A 245 19.38 14.81 -19.33
C ARG A 245 20.71 15.59 -19.29
N SER A 246 20.76 16.76 -18.65
CA SER A 246 21.98 17.57 -18.51
C SER A 246 22.36 17.78 -17.04
N PRO A 247 23.63 18.12 -16.74
CA PRO A 247 24.06 18.49 -15.38
C PRO A 247 23.19 19.56 -14.73
N GLU A 248 22.89 20.64 -15.45
CA GLU A 248 22.08 21.76 -14.94
C GLU A 248 20.63 21.33 -14.71
N ASP A 249 20.04 20.61 -15.67
CA ASP A 249 18.65 20.14 -15.60
C ASP A 249 18.47 19.14 -14.46
N ASN A 250 19.34 18.13 -14.37
CA ASN A 250 19.31 17.15 -13.30
C ASN A 250 19.57 17.79 -11.93
N GLY A 251 20.57 18.69 -11.85
CA GLY A 251 20.89 19.41 -10.61
C GLY A 251 19.72 20.25 -10.11
N ARG A 252 19.08 21.03 -10.98
CA ARG A 252 17.85 21.79 -10.67
C ARG A 252 16.75 20.86 -10.17
N GLU A 253 16.48 19.80 -10.91
CA GLU A 253 15.34 18.93 -10.60
C GLU A 253 15.56 18.19 -9.28
N MET A 254 16.78 17.77 -8.93
CA MET A 254 17.02 17.14 -7.63
C MET A 254 16.85 18.12 -6.46
N LEU A 255 17.26 19.38 -6.62
CA LEU A 255 17.01 20.47 -5.65
C LEU A 255 15.51 20.73 -5.46
N GLU A 256 14.78 20.87 -6.55
CA GLU A 256 13.34 21.14 -6.50
C GLU A 256 12.56 19.93 -5.97
N ILE A 257 12.91 18.72 -6.40
CA ILE A 257 12.21 17.49 -6.05
C ILE A 257 12.42 17.13 -4.59
N PHE A 258 13.67 17.07 -4.12
CA PHE A 258 13.94 16.50 -2.80
C PHE A 258 14.06 17.56 -1.70
N THR A 259 14.46 18.79 -2.02
CA THR A 259 14.65 19.86 -1.02
C THR A 259 13.64 21.00 -1.12
N LEU A 260 12.80 21.03 -2.16
CA LEU A 260 11.91 22.16 -2.49
C LEU A 260 12.69 23.48 -2.64
N ASP A 261 13.92 23.37 -3.12
CA ASP A 261 14.79 24.52 -3.34
C ASP A 261 14.57 25.04 -4.77
N GLY A 262 13.89 26.17 -4.88
CA GLY A 262 13.62 26.88 -6.13
C GLY A 262 14.52 28.10 -6.32
N ASP A 263 15.63 28.22 -5.58
CA ASP A 263 16.59 29.29 -5.80
C ASP A 263 17.45 28.98 -7.03
N ASP A 264 17.15 29.65 -8.14
CA ASP A 264 17.87 29.50 -9.41
C ASP A 264 19.37 29.83 -9.29
N SER A 265 19.82 30.53 -8.24
CA SER A 265 21.25 30.78 -8.01
C SER A 265 22.04 29.52 -7.63
N HIS A 266 21.37 28.48 -7.12
CA HIS A 266 21.99 27.20 -6.81
C HIS A 266 22.18 26.30 -8.04
N VAL A 267 21.41 26.53 -9.12
CA VAL A 267 21.43 25.69 -10.33
C VAL A 267 22.81 25.70 -11.03
N PRO A 268 23.47 26.85 -11.25
CA PRO A 268 24.84 26.87 -11.79
C PRO A 268 25.85 26.12 -10.92
N LEU A 269 25.69 26.13 -9.60
CA LEU A 269 26.57 25.40 -8.67
C LEU A 269 26.34 23.89 -8.79
N ALA A 270 25.09 23.45 -8.85
CA ALA A 270 24.74 22.05 -9.09
C ALA A 270 25.26 21.56 -10.44
N GLY A 271 25.02 22.32 -11.52
CA GLY A 271 25.55 22.04 -12.85
C GLY A 271 27.08 21.96 -12.86
N LYS A 272 27.76 22.84 -12.12
CA LYS A 272 29.22 22.80 -11.98
C LYS A 272 29.71 21.56 -11.25
N ALA A 273 29.04 21.14 -10.19
CA ALA A 273 29.37 19.91 -9.46
C ALA A 273 29.16 18.67 -10.36
N LEU A 274 28.08 18.67 -11.15
CA LEU A 274 27.68 17.56 -12.03
C LEU A 274 28.32 17.62 -13.43
N GLN A 275 29.22 18.56 -13.71
CA GLN A 275 29.72 18.83 -15.06
C GLN A 275 30.37 17.62 -15.78
N ASN A 276 30.77 16.58 -15.04
CA ASN A 276 31.34 15.36 -15.61
C ASN A 276 30.33 14.25 -15.89
N TRP A 277 29.07 14.45 -15.51
CA TRP A 277 27.97 13.52 -15.70
C TRP A 277 27.15 13.92 -16.92
N LYS A 278 26.73 12.96 -17.74
CA LYS A 278 25.76 13.20 -18.81
C LYS A 278 25.07 11.90 -19.19
N LEU A 279 23.83 12.00 -19.67
CA LEU A 279 23.22 10.91 -20.42
C LEU A 279 23.74 10.96 -21.85
N ASP A 280 24.44 9.91 -22.28
CA ASP A 280 24.91 9.77 -23.65
C ASP A 280 23.74 9.47 -24.58
N ARG A 281 23.56 10.29 -25.63
CA ARG A 281 22.37 10.21 -26.49
C ARG A 281 22.38 9.02 -27.43
N ASP A 282 23.56 8.53 -27.80
CA ASP A 282 23.71 7.46 -28.79
C ASP A 282 23.55 6.09 -28.15
N SER A 283 24.11 5.92 -26.95
CA SER A 283 24.02 4.68 -26.18
C SER A 283 22.87 4.64 -25.18
N ASP A 284 22.26 5.79 -24.87
CA ASP A 284 21.27 5.98 -23.82
C ASP A 284 21.77 5.46 -22.45
N THR A 285 23.04 5.71 -22.16
CA THR A 285 23.68 5.32 -20.89
C THR A 285 24.19 6.52 -20.11
N LEU A 286 24.21 6.38 -18.78
CA LEU A 286 24.80 7.41 -17.93
C LEU A 286 26.33 7.32 -17.99
N VAL A 287 26.97 8.39 -18.43
CA VAL A 287 28.43 8.50 -18.52
C VAL A 287 28.96 9.48 -17.50
N VAL A 288 29.89 9.01 -16.66
CA VAL A 288 30.64 9.84 -15.71
C VAL A 288 32.09 9.93 -16.20
N SER A 289 32.44 11.07 -16.77
CA SER A 289 33.76 11.33 -17.36
C SER A 289 34.80 11.79 -16.33
N LEU A 290 36.06 11.90 -16.76
CA LEU A 290 37.16 12.41 -15.93
C LEU A 290 37.14 13.93 -15.72
N ASN A 291 36.25 14.67 -16.40
CA ASN A 291 36.14 16.14 -16.34
C ASN A 291 35.49 16.67 -15.04
N GLN A 292 35.82 16.09 -13.89
CA GLN A 292 35.19 16.45 -12.62
C GLN A 292 35.56 17.86 -12.18
N ASN A 293 34.64 18.55 -11.51
CA ASN A 293 34.98 19.80 -10.83
C ASN A 293 35.87 19.50 -9.62
N ARG A 294 36.89 20.36 -9.43
CA ARG A 294 37.85 20.27 -8.32
C ARG A 294 37.91 21.56 -7.50
N LYS A 295 37.14 22.59 -7.89
CA LYS A 295 37.05 23.84 -7.16
C LYS A 295 35.98 23.72 -6.07
N PRO A 296 36.20 24.24 -4.86
CA PRO A 296 35.19 24.22 -3.81
C PRO A 296 33.96 25.03 -4.23
N LEU A 297 32.78 24.48 -3.99
CA LEU A 297 31.48 25.15 -4.16
C LEU A 297 30.76 25.13 -2.80
N SER A 298 30.06 26.21 -2.45
CA SER A 298 29.30 26.30 -1.20
C SER A 298 27.84 26.03 -1.45
N LEU A 299 27.31 24.94 -0.90
CA LEU A 299 25.89 24.56 -1.00
C LEU A 299 25.49 23.73 0.22
N PHE A 300 24.21 23.79 0.61
CA PHE A 300 23.68 23.07 1.79
C PHE A 300 24.41 23.37 3.12
N GLY A 301 25.03 24.55 3.23
CA GLY A 301 25.84 24.92 4.40
C GLY A 301 27.16 24.15 4.51
N THR A 302 27.61 23.51 3.44
CA THR A 302 28.87 22.75 3.38
C THR A 302 29.63 23.02 2.08
N THR A 303 30.83 22.44 1.96
CA THR A 303 31.64 22.50 0.74
C THR A 303 31.43 21.23 -0.08
N ILE A 304 31.09 21.40 -1.37
CA ILE A 304 30.98 20.30 -2.35
C ILE A 304 31.97 20.52 -3.49
N TYR A 305 32.45 19.43 -4.11
CA TYR A 305 33.36 19.50 -5.25
C TYR A 305 32.77 18.88 -6.51
N ASN A 306 32.12 17.72 -6.41
CA ASN A 306 31.67 16.94 -7.57
C ASN A 306 30.24 16.42 -7.38
N GLY A 307 29.74 15.66 -8.35
CA GLY A 307 28.39 15.08 -8.32
C GLY A 307 28.11 14.19 -7.11
N ASP A 308 29.09 13.37 -6.70
CA ASP A 308 28.98 12.54 -5.49
C ASP A 308 28.80 13.38 -4.22
N ASP A 309 29.49 14.52 -4.12
CA ASP A 309 29.35 15.45 -3.00
C ASP A 309 28.00 16.16 -3.04
N PHE A 310 27.61 16.66 -4.22
CA PHE A 310 26.33 17.33 -4.43
C PHE A 310 25.16 16.46 -3.95
N TYR A 311 25.04 15.24 -4.49
CA TYR A 311 23.94 14.34 -4.14
C TYR A 311 23.96 13.91 -2.68
N ARG A 312 25.15 13.62 -2.14
CA ARG A 312 25.30 13.17 -0.75
C ARG A 312 24.93 14.28 0.24
N GLU A 313 25.48 15.47 0.06
CA GLU A 313 25.23 16.58 1.00
C GLU A 313 23.78 17.11 0.86
N MET A 314 23.19 17.07 -0.35
CA MET A 314 21.77 17.31 -0.52
C MET A 314 20.92 16.32 0.28
N ALA A 315 21.21 15.02 0.16
CA ALA A 315 20.51 13.96 0.89
C ALA A 315 20.72 14.04 2.41
N LYS A 316 21.82 14.63 2.90
CA LYS A 316 22.07 14.87 4.33
C LYS A 316 21.40 16.13 4.87
N SER A 317 21.05 17.08 4.01
CA SER A 317 20.49 18.36 4.43
C SER A 317 19.16 18.21 5.19
N ASP A 318 18.84 19.15 6.07
CA ASP A 318 17.53 19.20 6.73
C ASP A 318 16.40 19.53 5.74
N LEU A 319 16.74 20.21 4.64
CA LEU A 319 15.80 20.51 3.56
C LEU A 319 15.29 19.23 2.90
N PHE A 320 16.10 18.17 2.82
CA PHE A 320 15.68 16.88 2.26
C PHE A 320 14.45 16.33 3.01
N THR A 321 14.56 16.16 4.33
CA THR A 321 13.46 15.56 5.12
C THR A 321 12.22 16.43 5.06
N LYS A 322 12.38 17.76 5.10
CA LYS A 322 11.28 18.72 4.90
C LYS A 322 10.61 18.56 3.53
N GLY A 323 11.40 18.48 2.46
CA GLY A 323 10.90 18.40 1.09
C GLY A 323 10.12 17.12 0.84
N VAL A 324 10.69 15.96 1.18
CA VAL A 324 10.03 14.66 0.97
C VAL A 324 8.78 14.50 1.85
N THR A 325 8.82 14.96 3.10
CA THR A 325 7.65 14.96 4.00
C THR A 325 6.53 15.83 3.43
N THR A 326 6.86 17.03 2.94
CA THR A 326 5.88 17.94 2.34
C THR A 326 5.19 17.31 1.14
N ARG A 327 5.93 16.61 0.27
CA ARG A 327 5.36 15.92 -0.90
C ARG A 327 4.42 14.79 -0.49
N LEU A 328 4.81 13.97 0.48
CA LEU A 328 3.96 12.89 0.98
C LEU A 328 2.70 13.41 1.70
N VAL A 329 2.82 14.45 2.53
CA VAL A 329 1.64 15.08 3.16
C VAL A 329 0.69 15.64 2.09
N ASN A 330 1.20 16.35 1.09
CA ASN A 330 0.38 16.83 -0.03
C ASN A 330 -0.30 15.70 -0.81
N PHE A 331 0.38 14.56 -0.94
CA PHE A 331 -0.15 13.38 -1.63
C PHE A 331 -1.33 12.72 -0.89
N PHE A 332 -1.32 12.69 0.44
CA PHE A 332 -2.39 12.06 1.24
C PHE A 332 -3.49 13.03 1.69
N PHE A 333 -3.19 14.32 1.87
CA PHE A 333 -4.10 15.32 2.40
C PHE A 333 -4.60 16.30 1.33
N THR A 334 -5.09 15.81 0.20
CA THR A 334 -5.39 16.66 -0.99
C THR A 334 -6.37 17.80 -0.71
N ASN A 335 -7.39 17.56 0.11
CA ASN A 335 -8.46 18.53 0.42
C ASN A 335 -8.27 19.25 1.75
N THR A 336 -7.12 19.05 2.40
CA THR A 336 -6.76 19.75 3.64
C THR A 336 -6.14 21.10 3.32
N ASP A 337 -6.47 22.12 4.11
CA ASP A 337 -5.94 23.46 3.94
C ASP A 337 -4.43 23.53 4.24
N THR A 338 -3.79 24.59 3.72
CA THR A 338 -2.34 24.77 3.80
C THR A 338 -1.83 24.91 5.23
N ALA A 339 -2.58 25.55 6.13
CA ALA A 339 -2.16 25.75 7.50
C ALA A 339 -2.15 24.42 8.26
N LYS A 340 -3.21 23.61 8.12
CA LYS A 340 -3.27 22.27 8.70
C LYS A 340 -2.21 21.34 8.11
N LYS A 341 -1.97 21.36 6.80
CA LYS A 341 -0.85 20.62 6.18
C LYS A 341 0.50 20.99 6.79
N THR A 342 0.74 22.28 7.01
CA THR A 342 1.98 22.77 7.64
C THR A 342 2.12 22.24 9.07
N GLN A 343 1.04 22.19 9.85
CA GLN A 343 1.04 21.58 11.19
C GLN A 343 1.38 20.09 11.15
N ILE A 344 0.79 19.34 10.23
CA ILE A 344 1.06 17.90 10.04
C ILE A 344 2.53 17.69 9.66
N ILE A 345 3.05 18.47 8.69
CA ILE A 345 4.45 18.41 8.27
C ILE A 345 5.38 18.66 9.46
N ASN A 346 5.17 19.75 10.19
CA ASN A 346 6.02 20.09 11.34
C ASN A 346 5.98 19.02 12.44
N SER A 347 4.83 18.39 12.66
CA SER A 347 4.69 17.29 13.62
C SER A 347 5.49 16.07 13.19
N ILE A 348 5.42 15.67 11.90
CA ILE A 348 6.22 14.55 11.38
C ILE A 348 7.72 14.87 11.47
N LEU A 349 8.13 16.10 11.13
CA LEU A 349 9.53 16.52 11.21
C LEU A 349 10.08 16.49 12.64
N ALA A 350 9.24 16.81 13.64
CA ALA A 350 9.63 16.75 15.05
C ALA A 350 9.99 15.33 15.51
N SER A 351 9.43 14.29 14.86
CA SER A 351 9.77 12.88 15.09
C SER A 351 11.16 12.49 14.57
N LYS A 352 11.80 13.34 13.75
CA LYS A 352 13.10 13.06 13.09
C LYS A 352 13.11 11.74 12.32
N PRO A 353 12.24 11.58 11.31
CA PRO A 353 12.16 10.34 10.54
C PRO A 353 13.45 10.10 9.74
N GLU A 354 13.85 8.84 9.61
CA GLU A 354 15.03 8.42 8.85
C GLU A 354 14.71 7.31 7.83
N THR A 355 13.49 6.75 7.87
CA THR A 355 12.95 5.84 6.83
C THR A 355 11.71 6.41 6.15
N TRP A 356 11.38 5.88 4.98
CA TRP A 356 10.12 6.21 4.29
C TRP A 356 8.90 5.74 5.09
N GLN A 357 9.04 4.60 5.77
CA GLN A 357 8.05 4.02 6.64
C GLN A 357 7.75 4.93 7.82
N ASP A 358 8.75 5.59 8.42
CA ASP A 358 8.54 6.54 9.53
C ASP A 358 7.57 7.66 9.14
N ILE A 359 7.66 8.19 7.92
CA ILE A 359 6.77 9.24 7.43
C ILE A 359 5.39 8.65 7.11
N LEU A 360 5.35 7.56 6.34
CA LEU A 360 4.09 6.99 5.84
C LEU A 360 3.22 6.39 6.95
N LEU A 361 3.82 5.69 7.93
CA LEU A 361 3.10 5.14 9.08
C LEU A 361 2.49 6.24 9.94
N GLN A 362 3.24 7.33 10.18
CA GLN A 362 2.71 8.49 10.89
C GLN A 362 1.49 9.08 10.18
N ILE A 363 1.51 9.18 8.85
CA ILE A 363 0.39 9.69 8.05
C ILE A 363 -0.81 8.74 8.16
N VAL A 364 -0.67 7.48 7.73
CA VAL A 364 -1.81 6.59 7.49
C VAL A 364 -2.51 6.11 8.77
N PHE A 365 -1.81 6.15 9.91
CA PHE A 365 -2.39 5.84 11.22
C PHE A 365 -2.64 7.08 12.10
N SER A 366 -2.46 8.29 11.60
CA SER A 366 -2.81 9.49 12.37
C SER A 366 -4.31 9.62 12.58
N GLU A 367 -4.71 10.20 13.72
CA GLU A 367 -6.10 10.60 13.95
C GLU A 367 -6.56 11.60 12.88
N GLU A 368 -5.69 12.55 12.51
CA GLU A 368 -5.96 13.54 11.47
C GLU A 368 -6.30 12.87 10.12
N TYR A 369 -5.57 11.84 9.71
CA TYR A 369 -5.86 11.12 8.49
C TYR A 369 -7.13 10.28 8.61
N LEU A 370 -7.23 9.42 9.63
CA LEU A 370 -8.31 8.44 9.72
C LEU A 370 -9.66 9.08 10.05
N LEU A 371 -9.70 10.03 10.98
CA LEU A 371 -10.94 10.64 11.45
C LEU A 371 -11.29 11.93 10.68
N HIS A 372 -10.30 12.78 10.42
CA HIS A 372 -10.58 14.18 10.04
C HIS A 372 -10.33 14.54 8.58
N SER A 373 -9.70 13.65 7.81
CA SER A 373 -9.44 13.86 6.38
C SER A 373 -10.58 13.33 5.50
N SER A 374 -10.82 13.99 4.36
CA SER A 374 -11.68 13.46 3.30
C SER A 374 -11.07 13.71 1.93
N ARG A 375 -11.13 12.70 1.06
CA ARG A 375 -10.65 12.79 -0.33
C ARG A 375 -11.29 11.72 -1.20
N ALA A 376 -11.15 11.89 -2.51
CA ALA A 376 -11.43 10.80 -3.43
C ALA A 376 -10.43 9.64 -3.21
N ALA A 377 -10.95 8.41 -3.27
CA ALA A 377 -10.15 7.19 -3.23
C ALA A 377 -9.61 6.90 -4.63
N SER A 378 -8.33 6.54 -4.76
CA SER A 378 -7.77 6.11 -6.04
C SER A 378 -8.40 4.79 -6.49
N ALA A 379 -8.36 4.55 -7.80
CA ALA A 379 -8.92 3.33 -8.36
C ALA A 379 -8.23 2.08 -7.80
N GLU A 380 -6.94 2.15 -7.45
CA GLU A 380 -6.21 1.08 -6.75
C GLU A 380 -6.75 0.83 -5.34
N GLU A 381 -7.00 1.88 -4.56
CA GLU A 381 -7.58 1.76 -3.20
C GLU A 381 -8.93 1.04 -3.24
N ARG A 382 -9.75 1.32 -4.26
CA ARG A 382 -11.04 0.65 -4.43
C ARG A 382 -10.92 -0.74 -5.01
N PHE A 383 -10.18 -0.91 -6.09
CA PHE A 383 -10.07 -2.17 -6.79
C PHE A 383 -9.52 -3.26 -5.87
N PHE A 384 -8.35 -3.05 -5.26
CA PHE A 384 -7.72 -4.08 -4.44
C PHE A 384 -8.51 -4.38 -3.18
N SER A 385 -9.02 -3.36 -2.49
CA SER A 385 -9.83 -3.56 -1.29
C SER A 385 -11.12 -4.32 -1.59
N LEU A 386 -11.87 -3.89 -2.62
CA LEU A 386 -13.10 -4.57 -3.03
C LEU A 386 -12.81 -6.00 -3.48
N ALA A 387 -11.74 -6.22 -4.26
CA ALA A 387 -11.36 -7.54 -4.73
C ALA A 387 -11.21 -8.55 -3.59
N LYS A 388 -10.60 -8.14 -2.47
CA LYS A 388 -10.46 -8.98 -1.28
C LYS A 388 -11.78 -9.17 -0.52
N LYS A 389 -12.58 -8.11 -0.36
CA LYS A 389 -13.87 -8.16 0.36
C LYS A 389 -14.89 -9.09 -0.30
N ILE A 390 -14.92 -9.12 -1.63
CA ILE A 390 -15.92 -9.85 -2.42
C ILE A 390 -15.39 -11.16 -3.02
N ASP A 391 -14.18 -11.58 -2.59
CA ASP A 391 -13.48 -12.75 -3.13
C ASP A 391 -13.48 -12.77 -4.67
N PHE A 392 -13.09 -11.64 -5.25
CA PHE A 392 -13.15 -11.41 -6.68
C PHE A 392 -12.23 -12.39 -7.42
N LYS A 393 -12.79 -13.11 -8.39
CA LYS A 393 -12.04 -13.97 -9.31
C LYS A 393 -11.65 -13.14 -10.53
N HIS A 394 -10.37 -13.20 -10.90
CA HIS A 394 -9.88 -12.53 -12.10
C HIS A 394 -10.01 -13.41 -13.36
N ARG A 395 -9.57 -12.92 -14.50
CA ARG A 395 -9.16 -13.72 -15.65
C ARG A 395 -7.78 -13.23 -16.08
N ILE A 396 -7.17 -13.84 -17.08
CA ILE A 396 -5.84 -13.47 -17.56
C ILE A 396 -5.75 -11.98 -17.95
N GLY A 397 -6.83 -11.43 -18.52
CA GLY A 397 -6.90 -10.03 -18.93
C GLY A 397 -7.24 -9.02 -17.84
N THR A 398 -7.64 -9.42 -16.63
CA THR A 398 -8.23 -8.49 -15.65
C THR A 398 -7.26 -7.39 -15.23
N LEU A 399 -6.01 -7.73 -14.90
CA LEU A 399 -5.04 -6.73 -14.41
C LEU A 399 -4.52 -5.84 -15.56
N HIS A 400 -4.49 -6.36 -16.79
CA HIS A 400 -4.27 -5.55 -17.98
C HIS A 400 -5.40 -4.53 -18.20
N GLU A 401 -6.66 -4.98 -18.14
CA GLU A 401 -7.83 -4.11 -18.23
C GLU A 401 -7.85 -3.08 -17.11
N PHE A 402 -7.42 -3.44 -15.90
CA PHE A 402 -7.30 -2.49 -14.80
C PHE A 402 -6.24 -1.44 -15.08
N LYS A 403 -5.05 -1.84 -15.55
CA LYS A 403 -4.00 -0.90 -15.95
C LYS A 403 -4.48 0.02 -17.06
N GLU A 404 -5.14 -0.50 -18.10
CA GLU A 404 -5.71 0.30 -19.19
C GLU A 404 -6.76 1.28 -18.66
N ALA A 405 -7.62 0.84 -17.74
CA ALA A 405 -8.58 1.71 -17.09
C ALA A 405 -7.88 2.84 -16.32
N LEU A 406 -6.79 2.57 -15.61
CA LEU A 406 -5.98 3.61 -14.98
C LEU A 406 -5.46 4.63 -16.00
N GLU A 407 -5.02 4.20 -17.19
CA GLU A 407 -4.59 5.14 -18.24
C GLU A 407 -5.74 6.01 -18.76
N ASN A 408 -6.90 5.41 -18.98
CA ASN A 408 -8.12 6.11 -19.42
C ASN A 408 -8.67 7.07 -18.34
N MET A 409 -8.27 6.86 -17.09
CA MET A 409 -8.53 7.77 -15.98
C MET A 409 -7.38 8.78 -15.78
N HIS A 410 -6.39 8.91 -16.66
CA HIS A 410 -5.20 9.75 -16.41
C HIS A 410 -4.49 9.44 -15.07
N GLN A 411 -4.50 8.16 -14.68
CA GLN A 411 -3.94 7.60 -13.46
C GLN A 411 -2.95 6.46 -13.75
N ALA A 412 -2.37 6.44 -14.95
CA ALA A 412 -1.44 5.40 -15.34
C ALA A 412 -0.33 5.20 -14.28
N SER A 413 -0.14 3.96 -13.84
CA SER A 413 0.85 3.63 -12.82
C SER A 413 2.25 3.86 -13.37
N MET A 414 3.10 4.65 -12.69
CA MET A 414 4.53 4.85 -13.05
C MET A 414 4.81 5.56 -14.40
N LYS A 415 3.78 6.09 -15.06
CA LYS A 415 3.87 6.72 -16.39
C LYS A 415 4.42 8.14 -16.37
N TYR A 416 3.92 8.96 -15.45
CA TYR A 416 4.08 10.42 -15.51
C TYR A 416 5.39 10.91 -14.93
N LYS A 417 6.12 11.79 -15.63
CA LYS A 417 7.40 12.40 -15.18
C LYS A 417 7.26 13.07 -13.81
N LEU A 418 6.17 13.79 -13.61
CA LEU A 418 5.86 14.52 -12.37
C LEU A 418 5.18 13.65 -11.31
N GLY A 419 5.10 12.33 -11.54
CA GLY A 419 4.21 11.44 -10.80
C GLY A 419 2.73 11.79 -11.04
N LYS A 420 1.85 11.14 -10.29
CA LYS A 420 0.41 11.41 -10.33
C LYS A 420 0.16 12.79 -9.69
N LEU A 421 0.01 13.83 -10.52
CA LEU A 421 -0.28 15.20 -10.09
C LEU A 421 -1.54 15.30 -9.22
N LYS A 422 -2.53 14.43 -9.48
CA LYS A 422 -3.74 14.25 -8.69
C LYS A 422 -3.95 12.77 -8.42
N ARG A 423 -4.16 12.39 -7.16
CA ARG A 423 -4.42 11.00 -6.76
C ARG A 423 -5.74 10.44 -7.32
N VAL A 424 -6.68 11.31 -7.70
CA VAL A 424 -7.89 10.99 -8.49
C VAL A 424 -8.21 12.20 -9.36
N PRO A 425 -8.20 12.08 -10.69
CA PRO A 425 -8.70 13.13 -11.55
C PRO A 425 -10.23 13.14 -11.46
N LEU A 426 -10.74 14.32 -11.13
CA LEU A 426 -12.16 14.60 -10.96
C LEU A 426 -12.77 15.22 -12.22
N ASP A 427 -12.08 15.17 -13.36
CA ASP A 427 -12.71 15.54 -14.62
C ASP A 427 -13.76 14.49 -15.00
N THR A 428 -14.78 14.93 -15.74
CA THR A 428 -15.96 14.12 -16.05
C THR A 428 -15.60 12.82 -16.78
N LEU A 429 -14.61 12.84 -17.68
CA LEU A 429 -14.25 11.67 -18.47
C LEU A 429 -13.49 10.65 -17.61
N SER A 430 -12.50 11.10 -16.83
CA SER A 430 -11.77 10.23 -15.91
C SER A 430 -12.70 9.60 -14.88
N PHE A 431 -13.61 10.38 -14.30
CA PHE A 431 -14.58 9.84 -13.35
C PHE A 431 -15.57 8.88 -14.00
N ALA A 432 -16.02 9.13 -15.24
CA ALA A 432 -16.86 8.19 -15.98
C ALA A 432 -16.16 6.85 -16.21
N ASN A 433 -14.87 6.86 -16.59
CA ASN A 433 -14.06 5.64 -16.72
C ASN A 433 -13.89 4.92 -15.39
N TYR A 434 -13.66 5.67 -14.30
CA TYR A 434 -13.56 5.11 -12.96
C TYR A 434 -14.87 4.45 -12.51
N HIS A 435 -15.99 5.17 -12.62
CA HIS A 435 -17.30 4.66 -12.28
C HIS A 435 -17.64 3.41 -13.11
N LYS A 436 -17.44 3.48 -14.44
CA LYS A 436 -17.66 2.36 -15.36
C LYS A 436 -16.85 1.13 -14.94
N PHE A 437 -15.56 1.29 -14.63
CA PHE A 437 -14.73 0.16 -14.23
C PHE A 437 -15.25 -0.48 -12.94
N ILE A 438 -15.44 0.30 -11.87
CA ILE A 438 -15.93 -0.24 -10.59
C ILE A 438 -17.31 -0.88 -10.74
N ARG A 439 -18.24 -0.20 -11.41
CA ARG A 439 -19.59 -0.70 -11.63
C ARG A 439 -19.59 -1.97 -12.48
N GLU A 440 -19.11 -1.90 -13.71
CA GLU A 440 -19.29 -2.97 -14.70
C GLU A 440 -18.29 -4.10 -14.59
N ARG A 441 -17.11 -3.87 -14.00
CA ARG A 441 -16.07 -4.91 -13.86
C ARG A 441 -16.05 -5.54 -12.47
N MET A 442 -16.30 -4.78 -11.42
CA MET A 442 -16.24 -5.29 -10.04
C MET A 442 -17.61 -5.67 -9.48
N LEU A 443 -18.59 -4.78 -9.59
CA LEU A 443 -19.84 -4.89 -8.83
C LEU A 443 -20.94 -5.67 -9.57
N LEU A 444 -21.03 -5.55 -10.89
CA LEU A 444 -22.09 -6.17 -11.68
C LEU A 444 -21.72 -7.53 -12.30
N ARG A 445 -20.50 -8.02 -12.07
CA ARG A 445 -20.04 -9.31 -12.61
C ARG A 445 -19.93 -10.36 -11.53
N LYS A 446 -20.55 -11.50 -11.79
CA LYS A 446 -20.37 -12.72 -11.01
C LYS A 446 -19.40 -13.67 -11.71
N SER A 447 -18.52 -14.29 -10.93
CA SER A 447 -17.71 -15.42 -11.42
C SER A 447 -18.54 -16.68 -11.64
N ASN A 448 -18.35 -17.36 -12.77
CA ASN A 448 -18.87 -18.72 -12.97
C ASN A 448 -17.97 -19.74 -12.25
N PRO A 449 -18.46 -20.44 -11.21
CA PRO A 449 -17.68 -21.44 -10.49
C PRO A 449 -17.23 -22.62 -11.37
N GLU A 450 -17.98 -22.96 -12.42
CA GLU A 450 -17.59 -24.01 -13.39
C GLU A 450 -16.36 -23.63 -14.23
N LYS A 451 -15.95 -22.36 -14.17
CA LYS A 451 -14.80 -21.79 -14.88
C LYS A 451 -13.68 -21.35 -13.94
N ALA A 452 -13.68 -21.85 -12.69
CA ALA A 452 -12.70 -21.46 -11.68
C ALA A 452 -11.24 -21.65 -12.14
N ASP A 453 -10.97 -22.70 -12.92
CA ASP A 453 -9.62 -23.03 -13.41
C ASP A 453 -9.36 -22.58 -14.87
N ASP A 454 -10.36 -22.00 -15.53
CA ASP A 454 -10.28 -21.53 -16.93
C ASP A 454 -10.02 -20.01 -16.95
N TYR A 455 -8.76 -19.62 -16.80
CA TYR A 455 -8.35 -18.20 -16.70
C TYR A 455 -8.54 -17.39 -18.00
N GLU A 456 -8.82 -18.04 -19.13
CA GLU A 456 -9.19 -17.38 -20.38
C GLU A 456 -10.69 -17.05 -20.45
N ALA A 457 -11.53 -17.83 -19.74
CA ALA A 457 -12.97 -17.68 -19.78
C ALA A 457 -13.43 -16.28 -19.32
N TRP A 458 -14.18 -15.62 -20.21
CA TRP A 458 -14.72 -14.29 -19.94
C TRP A 458 -15.63 -14.23 -18.70
N ASN A 459 -16.42 -15.29 -18.48
CA ASN A 459 -17.34 -15.42 -17.35
C ASN A 459 -16.69 -15.97 -16.08
N ARG A 460 -15.37 -16.22 -16.05
CA ARG A 460 -14.65 -16.50 -14.80
C ARG A 460 -14.62 -15.28 -13.89
N GLN A 461 -14.48 -14.08 -14.45
CA GLN A 461 -14.20 -12.89 -13.67
C GLN A 461 -15.43 -12.31 -12.95
N GLY A 462 -15.29 -11.87 -11.71
CA GLY A 462 -16.38 -11.32 -10.90
C GLY A 462 -16.30 -11.69 -9.43
N TRP A 463 -17.23 -11.19 -8.63
CA TRP A 463 -17.38 -11.66 -7.24
C TRP A 463 -17.81 -13.13 -7.20
N SER A 464 -17.37 -13.86 -6.17
CA SER A 464 -17.63 -15.30 -6.03
C SER A 464 -18.89 -15.60 -5.22
N GLU A 465 -19.32 -16.87 -5.21
CA GLU A 465 -20.48 -17.30 -4.42
C GLU A 465 -20.28 -17.13 -2.91
N SER A 466 -19.02 -17.16 -2.45
CA SER A 466 -18.70 -16.97 -1.04
C SER A 466 -19.05 -15.56 -0.55
N PHE A 467 -19.05 -14.57 -1.45
CA PHE A 467 -19.45 -13.19 -1.13
C PHE A 467 -20.94 -13.10 -0.75
N VAL A 468 -21.81 -13.84 -1.43
CA VAL A 468 -23.28 -13.82 -1.20
C VAL A 468 -23.77 -15.07 -0.45
N ALA A 469 -22.88 -15.74 0.28
CA ALA A 469 -23.20 -16.92 1.06
C ALA A 469 -24.16 -16.60 2.21
N ASN A 470 -25.03 -17.55 2.55
CA ASN A 470 -26.04 -17.39 3.61
C ASN A 470 -25.40 -17.17 4.99
N SER A 471 -24.14 -17.57 5.18
CA SER A 471 -23.40 -17.36 6.42
C SER A 471 -23.04 -15.89 6.70
N ASN A 472 -23.22 -15.01 5.71
CA ASN A 472 -22.80 -13.61 5.79
C ASN A 472 -23.91 -12.65 6.22
N TYR A 473 -25.16 -13.12 6.25
CA TYR A 473 -26.33 -12.34 6.64
C TYR A 473 -27.32 -13.22 7.41
N THR A 474 -28.33 -12.62 8.03
CA THR A 474 -29.34 -13.36 8.77
C THR A 474 -30.41 -13.86 7.80
N LEU A 475 -30.39 -15.16 7.49
CA LEU A 475 -31.46 -15.83 6.76
C LEU A 475 -32.51 -16.35 7.76
N ASN A 476 -33.71 -15.76 7.73
CA ASN A 476 -34.87 -16.22 8.47
C ASN A 476 -35.81 -16.98 7.51
N GLU A 477 -35.87 -18.30 7.63
CA GLU A 477 -36.70 -19.15 6.75
C GLU A 477 -38.21 -18.93 6.92
N GLU A 478 -38.65 -18.25 7.97
CA GLU A 478 -40.05 -17.92 8.21
C GLU A 478 -40.41 -16.48 7.78
N ASP A 479 -39.41 -15.62 7.59
CA ASP A 479 -39.58 -14.22 7.19
C ASP A 479 -38.63 -13.83 6.06
N GLY A 480 -39.16 -13.89 4.84
CA GLY A 480 -38.44 -13.52 3.63
C GLY A 480 -38.12 -12.03 3.55
N ILE A 481 -38.96 -11.17 4.13
CA ILE A 481 -38.74 -9.72 4.09
C ILE A 481 -37.57 -9.38 5.01
N ALA A 482 -37.55 -9.93 6.23
CA ALA A 482 -36.41 -9.77 7.14
C ALA A 482 -35.10 -10.32 6.55
N SER A 483 -35.17 -11.46 5.86
CA SER A 483 -34.02 -12.04 5.15
C SER A 483 -33.50 -11.13 4.04
N LEU A 484 -34.40 -10.54 3.25
CA LEU A 484 -34.05 -9.57 2.21
C LEU A 484 -33.39 -8.32 2.80
N GLU A 485 -33.97 -7.76 3.86
CA GLU A 485 -33.43 -6.58 4.54
C GLU A 485 -32.03 -6.84 5.10
N SER A 486 -31.83 -8.00 5.76
CA SER A 486 -30.52 -8.40 6.27
C SER A 486 -29.48 -8.55 5.16
N PHE A 487 -29.87 -9.14 4.02
CA PHE A 487 -28.97 -9.31 2.88
C PHE A 487 -28.59 -7.95 2.25
N ILE A 488 -29.55 -7.03 2.07
CA ILE A 488 -29.27 -5.67 1.59
C ILE A 488 -28.33 -4.94 2.56
N GLN A 489 -28.58 -5.02 3.87
CA GLN A 489 -27.70 -4.43 4.89
C GLN A 489 -26.28 -4.98 4.83
N TYR A 490 -26.13 -6.30 4.65
CA TYR A 490 -24.84 -6.93 4.47
C TYR A 490 -24.09 -6.37 3.24
N LEU A 491 -24.76 -6.27 2.09
CA LEU A 491 -24.13 -5.76 0.86
C LEU A 491 -23.65 -4.31 1.02
N PHE A 492 -24.44 -3.45 1.67
CA PHE A 492 -24.05 -2.07 1.99
C PHE A 492 -22.84 -2.03 2.94
N LYS A 493 -22.85 -2.80 4.03
CA LYS A 493 -21.74 -2.84 4.98
C LYS A 493 -20.46 -3.38 4.35
N ALA A 494 -20.55 -4.47 3.59
CA ALA A 494 -19.40 -5.12 2.98
C ALA A 494 -18.73 -4.25 1.91
N THR A 495 -19.47 -3.37 1.24
CA THR A 495 -18.94 -2.57 0.12
C THR A 495 -18.61 -1.13 0.53
N ILE A 496 -19.46 -0.47 1.32
CA ILE A 496 -19.34 0.95 1.68
C ILE A 496 -19.41 1.22 3.18
N SER A 497 -19.28 0.20 4.03
CA SER A 497 -19.03 0.34 5.47
C SER A 497 -20.15 1.00 6.29
N ARG A 498 -21.39 1.00 5.81
CA ARG A 498 -22.57 1.49 6.55
C ARG A 498 -23.81 0.66 6.26
N ASN A 499 -24.88 0.85 7.02
CA ASN A 499 -26.20 0.35 6.65
C ASN A 499 -26.82 1.22 5.53
N PRO A 500 -27.78 0.69 4.75
CA PRO A 500 -28.67 1.52 3.95
C PRO A 500 -29.48 2.44 4.87
N ASN A 501 -29.75 3.66 4.41
CA ASN A 501 -30.69 4.55 5.08
C ASN A 501 -32.14 4.13 4.79
N SER A 502 -33.11 4.77 5.45
CA SER A 502 -34.53 4.43 5.32
C SER A 502 -35.07 4.60 3.90
N GLU A 503 -34.60 5.60 3.14
CA GLU A 503 -35.03 5.85 1.76
C GLU A 503 -34.45 4.79 0.81
N GLU A 504 -33.17 4.46 0.96
CA GLU A 504 -32.49 3.39 0.21
C GLU A 504 -33.18 2.05 0.45
N MET A 505 -33.50 1.72 1.71
CA MET A 505 -34.23 0.49 2.04
C MET A 505 -35.64 0.49 1.45
N ALA A 506 -36.38 1.61 1.58
CA ALA A 506 -37.72 1.74 1.03
C ALA A 506 -37.74 1.57 -0.51
N LEU A 507 -36.73 2.11 -1.20
CA LEU A 507 -36.56 1.95 -2.65
C LEU A 507 -36.47 0.47 -3.03
N PHE A 508 -35.59 -0.30 -2.39
CA PHE A 508 -35.47 -1.73 -2.70
C PHE A 508 -36.75 -2.50 -2.38
N LYS A 509 -37.38 -2.23 -1.24
CA LYS A 509 -38.65 -2.87 -0.88
C LYS A 509 -39.76 -2.56 -1.89
N SER A 510 -39.82 -1.33 -2.41
CA SER A 510 -40.82 -0.95 -3.43
C SER A 510 -40.62 -1.69 -4.75
N HIS A 511 -39.39 -2.07 -5.08
CA HIS A 511 -39.06 -2.76 -6.31
C HIS A 511 -39.10 -4.29 -6.17
N MET A 512 -38.77 -4.81 -4.98
CA MET A 512 -38.61 -6.24 -4.74
C MET A 512 -39.82 -6.91 -4.08
N LEU A 513 -40.78 -6.11 -3.61
CA LEU A 513 -42.04 -6.59 -3.04
C LEU A 513 -43.21 -6.28 -3.95
N ARG A 514 -44.19 -7.17 -3.98
CA ARG A 514 -45.46 -7.00 -4.69
C ARG A 514 -46.64 -7.13 -3.72
N ASP A 515 -47.80 -6.63 -4.13
CA ASP A 515 -49.04 -6.86 -3.40
C ASP A 515 -49.49 -8.31 -3.51
N LYS A 516 -49.92 -8.87 -2.38
CA LYS A 516 -50.58 -10.17 -2.34
C LYS A 516 -51.97 -10.02 -2.96
N SER A 517 -52.23 -10.80 -4.01
CA SER A 517 -53.42 -10.72 -4.89
C SER A 517 -54.75 -10.64 -4.16
N ASP A 518 -54.82 -11.23 -2.97
CA ASP A 518 -56.10 -11.45 -2.28
C ASP A 518 -56.41 -10.38 -1.23
N THR A 519 -55.46 -9.51 -0.89
CA THR A 519 -55.63 -8.53 0.21
C THR A 519 -55.19 -7.11 -0.13
N ASN A 520 -54.43 -6.87 -1.21
CA ASN A 520 -53.87 -5.57 -1.63
C ASN A 520 -53.18 -4.71 -0.54
N THR A 521 -52.96 -5.28 0.65
CA THR A 521 -52.47 -4.62 1.86
C THR A 521 -51.28 -5.37 2.47
N THR A 522 -51.13 -6.66 2.14
CA THR A 522 -49.98 -7.46 2.54
C THR A 522 -48.95 -7.48 1.40
N LYS A 523 -47.74 -7.00 1.69
CA LYS A 523 -46.60 -7.11 0.76
C LYS A 523 -45.94 -8.49 0.88
N VAL A 524 -45.59 -9.08 -0.25
CA VAL A 524 -44.82 -10.33 -0.33
C VAL A 524 -43.66 -10.15 -1.30
N LEU A 525 -42.64 -11.00 -1.20
CA LEU A 525 -41.52 -10.99 -2.16
C LEU A 525 -42.04 -11.25 -3.57
N ASP A 526 -41.56 -10.46 -4.52
CA ASP A 526 -41.67 -10.85 -5.92
C ASP A 526 -40.96 -12.20 -6.12
N TYR A 527 -41.49 -13.01 -7.03
CA TYR A 527 -40.94 -14.33 -7.31
C TYR A 527 -39.45 -14.29 -7.70
N SER A 528 -39.01 -13.20 -8.34
CA SER A 528 -37.62 -13.00 -8.77
C SER A 528 -36.66 -12.72 -7.59
N PHE A 529 -37.19 -12.35 -6.42
CA PHE A 529 -36.40 -11.98 -5.24
C PHE A 529 -36.71 -12.83 -4.01
N ASN A 530 -37.51 -13.88 -4.15
CA ASN A 530 -37.89 -14.73 -3.02
C ASN A 530 -36.74 -15.64 -2.56
N LEU A 531 -36.04 -15.26 -1.48
CA LEU A 531 -34.92 -16.04 -0.94
C LEU A 531 -35.33 -17.39 -0.31
N ILE A 532 -36.62 -17.61 -0.05
CA ILE A 532 -37.15 -18.77 0.69
C ILE A 532 -37.96 -19.67 -0.24
N ASP A 533 -37.45 -19.97 -1.45
CA ASP A 533 -38.12 -20.92 -2.33
C ASP A 533 -38.22 -22.29 -1.66
N THR A 534 -39.41 -22.89 -1.67
CA THR A 534 -39.61 -24.30 -1.31
C THR A 534 -39.97 -25.07 -2.58
N ARG A 535 -39.19 -26.10 -2.91
CA ARG A 535 -39.44 -27.00 -4.05
C ARG A 535 -39.19 -28.44 -3.64
N ASP A 536 -39.86 -29.36 -4.33
CA ASP A 536 -39.71 -30.80 -4.09
C ASP A 536 -38.31 -31.32 -4.48
N ASP A 537 -37.62 -30.66 -5.42
CA ASP A 537 -36.25 -30.97 -5.83
C ASP A 537 -35.25 -30.06 -5.08
N PRO A 538 -34.43 -30.62 -4.16
CA PRO A 538 -33.47 -29.85 -3.38
C PRO A 538 -32.39 -29.16 -4.21
N GLN A 539 -31.95 -29.74 -5.34
CA GLN A 539 -30.92 -29.15 -6.18
C GLN A 539 -31.48 -27.95 -6.94
N ASN A 540 -32.64 -28.11 -7.57
CA ASN A 540 -33.35 -27.01 -8.22
C ASN A 540 -33.69 -25.89 -7.23
N GLN A 541 -34.07 -26.24 -6.00
CA GLN A 541 -34.28 -25.26 -4.93
C GLN A 541 -33.00 -24.46 -4.64
N ALA A 542 -31.86 -25.13 -4.45
CA ALA A 542 -30.58 -24.47 -4.20
C ALA A 542 -30.19 -23.55 -5.36
N ASP A 543 -30.27 -24.04 -6.60
CA ASP A 543 -29.93 -23.27 -7.81
C ASP A 543 -30.80 -22.02 -7.96
N LYS A 544 -32.11 -22.13 -7.65
CA LYS A 544 -33.03 -20.99 -7.70
C LYS A 544 -32.76 -19.98 -6.60
N ARG A 545 -32.50 -20.43 -5.36
CA ARG A 545 -32.12 -19.54 -4.25
C ARG A 545 -30.83 -18.79 -4.59
N GLU A 546 -29.83 -19.49 -5.12
CA GLU A 546 -28.59 -18.86 -5.59
C GLU A 546 -28.85 -17.86 -6.72
N SER A 547 -29.68 -18.20 -7.71
CA SER A 547 -30.05 -17.26 -8.77
C SER A 547 -30.68 -15.97 -8.23
N ARG A 548 -31.62 -16.08 -7.30
CA ARG A 548 -32.33 -14.92 -6.73
C ARG A 548 -31.43 -14.03 -5.89
N LYS A 549 -30.48 -14.61 -5.13
CA LYS A 549 -29.42 -13.84 -4.45
C LYS A 549 -28.59 -13.02 -5.42
N ARG A 550 -28.28 -13.58 -6.59
CA ARG A 550 -27.54 -12.85 -7.64
C ARG A 550 -28.35 -11.66 -8.14
N ASP A 551 -29.63 -11.85 -8.43
CA ASP A 551 -30.50 -10.78 -8.93
C ASP A 551 -30.62 -9.62 -7.93
N ILE A 552 -30.81 -9.94 -6.64
CA ILE A 552 -30.80 -8.94 -5.56
C ILE A 552 -29.45 -8.23 -5.49
N ALA A 553 -28.35 -8.98 -5.46
CA ALA A 553 -27.02 -8.41 -5.35
C ALA A 553 -26.71 -7.46 -6.52
N ILE A 554 -27.03 -7.85 -7.75
CA ILE A 554 -26.81 -7.00 -8.94
C ILE A 554 -27.54 -5.66 -8.81
N ILE A 555 -28.82 -5.67 -8.41
CA ILE A 555 -29.62 -4.43 -8.26
C ILE A 555 -29.05 -3.54 -7.14
N VAL A 556 -28.72 -4.14 -5.98
CA VAL A 556 -28.20 -3.41 -4.83
C VAL A 556 -26.82 -2.83 -5.12
N LEU A 557 -25.92 -3.62 -5.71
CA LEU A 557 -24.57 -3.19 -6.05
C LEU A 557 -24.56 -2.17 -7.18
N ASP A 558 -25.51 -2.24 -8.12
CA ASP A 558 -25.73 -1.20 -9.13
C ASP A 558 -26.08 0.15 -8.46
N SER A 559 -26.99 0.13 -7.48
CA SER A 559 -27.34 1.32 -6.70
C SER A 559 -26.13 1.86 -5.93
N ILE A 560 -25.41 0.99 -5.19
CA ILE A 560 -24.20 1.35 -4.43
C ILE A 560 -23.13 1.97 -5.32
N SER A 561 -22.96 1.45 -6.55
CA SER A 561 -21.98 1.99 -7.50
C SER A 561 -22.21 3.46 -7.86
N ARG A 562 -23.41 4.02 -7.62
CA ARG A 562 -23.74 5.43 -7.89
C ARG A 562 -23.57 6.33 -6.66
N LEU A 563 -23.29 5.76 -5.50
CA LEU A 563 -23.11 6.52 -4.26
C LEU A 563 -21.71 7.13 -4.18
N GLY A 564 -21.60 8.35 -3.67
CA GLY A 564 -20.32 9.03 -3.50
C GLY A 564 -19.35 8.30 -2.56
N GLU A 565 -19.89 7.55 -1.59
CA GLU A 565 -19.20 6.66 -0.66
C GLU A 565 -18.30 5.66 -1.38
N THR A 566 -18.74 5.16 -2.54
CA THR A 566 -17.98 4.21 -3.35
C THR A 566 -16.68 4.80 -3.89
N TYR A 567 -16.57 6.13 -3.95
CA TYR A 567 -15.43 6.84 -4.55
C TYR A 567 -14.70 7.77 -3.59
N THR A 568 -15.15 7.89 -2.34
CA THR A 568 -14.60 8.85 -1.36
C THR A 568 -14.21 8.19 -0.05
N LEU A 569 -13.00 8.48 0.43
CA LEU A 569 -12.62 8.26 1.82
C LEU A 569 -13.16 9.45 2.60
N LYS A 570 -14.22 9.25 3.38
CA LYS A 570 -14.90 10.34 4.08
C LYS A 570 -14.23 10.66 5.42
N LYS A 571 -14.59 11.81 5.98
CA LYS A 571 -14.37 12.09 7.41
C LYS A 571 -15.32 11.20 8.19
N VAL A 572 -14.86 10.73 9.33
CA VAL A 572 -15.67 9.99 10.28
C VAL A 572 -16.26 11.02 11.24
N LYS A 573 -17.58 11.01 11.37
CA LYS A 573 -18.34 12.06 12.07
C LYS A 573 -18.53 11.73 13.53
#